data_AF-A0A6A6UP00-F1
#
_entry.id   AF-A0A6A6UP00-F1
#
_cell.length_a   1.000
_cell.length_b   1.000
_cell.length_c   1.000
_cell.angle_alpha   90.00
_cell.angle_beta   90.00
_cell.angle_gamma   90.00
#
_symmetry.space_group_name_H-M   'P 1'
#
loop_
_entity.id
_entity.type
_entity.pdbx_description
1 polymer ?
#
loop_
_entity_poly.entity_id
_entity_poly.type
_entity_poly.pdbx_seq_one_letter_code
_entity_poly.pdbx_strand_id
1 'polypeptide(L)'
;MQLIATIAAIAAAAPIVSAAGTANIYNRCSVPVYLWATDMLRNPQTPTIIAPGASYSEAYKVLSSGGVSLKLSKTTTPKPITQFEYTSAGGFIWYDGSNVDCTGTDCPFYNDGIHMETSVSSCPNRTCTPGTDCNGFYQLYNDDWNSLSCAPTADISFYLCATTSSAPAAAAPAAAAPVVSASPAAVSSVVAPVSSAAPTVTQGPVVKMDAPMAIPTTFVKKLAVREPAIAARDVHDHMRRHNHMRS
;
A
#
# COMPACT_ATOMS: atom_id res chain seq x y z
N MET A 1 13.21 -29.68 56.24
CA MET A 1 13.11 -28.34 55.62
C MET A 1 13.68 -28.42 54.21
N GLN A 2 12.83 -28.46 53.18
CA GLN A 2 13.24 -28.32 51.78
C GLN A 2 12.36 -27.22 51.16
N LEU A 3 13.01 -26.13 50.76
CA LEU A 3 12.39 -24.95 50.14
C LEU A 3 12.17 -25.24 48.65
N ILE A 4 10.91 -25.18 48.21
CA ILE A 4 10.53 -25.25 46.80
C ILE A 4 10.68 -23.84 46.22
N ALA A 5 11.66 -23.63 45.35
CA ALA A 5 11.83 -22.39 44.61
C ALA A 5 10.98 -22.44 43.34
N THR A 6 9.85 -21.72 43.32
CA THR A 6 9.04 -21.51 42.12
C THR A 6 9.68 -20.41 41.28
N ILE A 7 10.23 -20.77 40.12
CA ILE A 7 10.70 -19.81 39.11
C ILE A 7 9.48 -19.39 38.29
N ALA A 8 9.04 -18.15 38.46
CA ALA A 8 8.03 -17.54 37.60
C ALA A 8 8.69 -17.11 36.28
N ALA A 9 8.34 -17.75 35.18
CA ALA A 9 8.77 -17.32 33.85
C ALA A 9 7.94 -16.08 33.44
N ILE A 10 8.58 -14.91 33.40
CA ILE A 10 7.98 -13.71 32.84
C ILE A 10 8.04 -13.84 31.32
N ALA A 11 6.89 -14.10 30.69
CA ALA A 11 6.76 -14.03 29.24
C ALA A 11 6.98 -12.58 28.78
N ALA A 12 8.09 -12.32 28.09
CA ALA A 12 8.35 -11.03 27.50
C ALA A 12 7.32 -10.77 26.39
N ALA A 13 6.40 -9.83 26.62
CA ALA A 13 5.58 -9.29 25.55
C ALA A 13 6.49 -8.44 24.64
N ALA A 14 6.81 -8.96 23.46
CA ALA A 14 7.51 -8.17 22.46
C ALA A 14 6.61 -7.00 22.05
N PRO A 15 7.10 -5.74 22.06
CA PRO A 15 6.34 -4.64 21.50
C PRO A 15 6.15 -4.92 20.02
N ILE A 16 4.89 -5.09 19.60
CA ILE A 16 4.53 -5.03 18.20
C ILE A 16 4.79 -3.58 17.80
N VAL A 17 5.95 -3.31 17.18
CA VAL A 17 6.17 -2.03 16.51
C VAL A 17 5.18 -2.00 15.36
N SER A 18 4.02 -1.38 15.59
CA SER A 18 3.13 -0.96 14.51
C SER A 18 3.97 -0.05 13.62
N ALA A 19 4.15 -0.42 12.35
CA ALA A 19 4.60 0.55 11.37
C ALA A 19 3.58 1.70 11.41
N ALA A 20 4.06 2.88 11.80
CA ALA A 20 3.22 3.89 12.44
C ALA A 20 2.26 4.61 11.46
N GLY A 21 2.51 4.50 10.16
CA GLY A 21 1.63 5.04 9.13
C GLY A 21 0.50 4.09 8.70
N THR A 22 -0.31 4.59 7.78
CA THR A 22 -1.52 3.90 7.29
C THR A 22 -1.58 3.82 5.76
N ALA A 23 -2.15 2.72 5.28
CA ALA A 23 -2.59 2.56 3.90
C ALA A 23 -4.03 3.04 3.79
N ASN A 24 -4.26 4.12 3.04
CA ASN A 24 -5.57 4.74 2.90
C ASN A 24 -6.06 4.64 1.45
N ILE A 25 -7.33 4.29 1.26
CA ILE A 25 -7.99 4.27 -0.05
C ILE A 25 -9.21 5.15 0.03
N TYR A 26 -9.32 6.10 -0.90
CA TYR A 26 -10.43 7.03 -0.98
C TYR A 26 -11.20 6.77 -2.27
N ASN A 27 -12.44 6.31 -2.13
CA ASN A 27 -13.30 6.09 -3.28
C ASN A 27 -13.97 7.40 -3.70
N ARG A 28 -13.36 8.14 -4.65
CA ARG A 28 -14.00 9.32 -5.25
C ARG A 28 -14.85 8.98 -6.48
N CYS A 29 -15.02 7.70 -6.79
CA CYS A 29 -15.90 7.27 -7.86
C CYS A 29 -17.38 7.47 -7.46
N SER A 30 -18.25 7.60 -8.46
CA SER A 30 -19.71 7.64 -8.25
C SER A 30 -20.34 6.27 -7.96
N VAL A 31 -19.53 5.21 -7.94
CA VAL A 31 -19.94 3.81 -7.76
C VAL A 31 -19.16 3.16 -6.61
N PRO A 32 -19.71 2.13 -5.96
CA PRO A 32 -18.98 1.39 -4.93
C PRO A 32 -17.71 0.73 -5.52
N VAL A 33 -16.68 0.64 -4.68
CA VAL A 33 -15.44 -0.09 -4.97
C VAL A 33 -15.36 -1.31 -4.05
N TYR A 34 -14.94 -2.44 -4.60
CA TYR A 34 -14.81 -3.71 -3.92
C TYR A 34 -13.33 -3.98 -3.66
N LEU A 35 -12.98 -4.15 -2.39
CA LEU A 35 -11.62 -4.32 -1.90
C LEU A 35 -11.40 -5.73 -1.36
N TRP A 36 -10.36 -6.41 -1.81
CA TRP A 36 -9.83 -7.63 -1.18
C TRP A 36 -8.43 -7.34 -0.64
N ALA A 37 -8.28 -7.36 0.68
CA ALA A 37 -6.98 -7.23 1.34
C ALA A 37 -6.33 -8.61 1.42
N THR A 38 -5.32 -8.83 0.59
CA THR A 38 -4.59 -10.11 0.50
C THR A 38 -3.19 -9.95 1.05
N ASP A 39 -2.78 -10.86 1.92
CA ASP A 39 -1.41 -11.00 2.39
C ASP A 39 -1.16 -12.46 2.80
N MET A 40 -0.02 -12.75 3.43
CA MET A 40 0.29 -14.13 3.82
C MET A 40 -0.67 -14.72 4.87
N LEU A 41 -1.44 -13.90 5.58
CA LEU A 41 -2.40 -14.29 6.61
C LEU A 41 -3.86 -14.10 6.18
N ARG A 42 -4.12 -13.23 5.19
CA ARG A 42 -5.46 -12.87 4.71
C ARG A 42 -5.65 -13.20 3.24
N ASN A 43 -6.72 -13.91 2.92
CA ASN A 43 -7.19 -14.08 1.54
C ASN A 43 -8.73 -14.16 1.51
N PRO A 44 -9.43 -13.06 1.83
CA PRO A 44 -10.88 -13.07 1.96
C PRO A 44 -11.55 -13.41 0.63
N GLN A 45 -12.64 -14.18 0.69
CA GLN A 45 -13.45 -14.48 -0.51
C GLN A 45 -14.46 -13.36 -0.79
N THR A 46 -14.92 -12.67 0.25
CA THR A 46 -15.87 -11.56 0.17
C THR A 46 -15.13 -10.22 0.27
N PRO A 47 -15.41 -9.25 -0.62
CA PRO A 47 -14.78 -7.94 -0.55
C PRO A 47 -15.30 -7.11 0.62
N THR A 48 -14.47 -6.18 1.08
CA THR A 48 -14.94 -4.98 1.78
C THR A 48 -15.49 -4.01 0.73
N ILE A 49 -16.70 -3.48 0.95
CA ILE A 49 -17.32 -2.52 0.03
C ILE A 49 -17.02 -1.10 0.53
N ILE A 50 -16.36 -0.31 -0.31
CA ILE A 50 -16.13 1.12 -0.09
C ILE A 50 -17.20 1.88 -0.88
N ALA A 51 -18.17 2.45 -0.17
CA ALA A 51 -19.24 3.25 -0.78
C ALA A 51 -18.68 4.47 -1.55
N PRO A 52 -19.42 5.04 -2.51
CA PRO A 52 -19.07 6.32 -3.14
C PRO A 52 -18.79 7.40 -2.08
N GLY A 53 -17.66 8.10 -2.20
CA GLY A 53 -17.24 9.15 -1.26
C GLY A 53 -16.68 8.64 0.07
N ALA A 54 -16.72 7.33 0.33
CA ALA A 54 -16.17 6.73 1.54
C ALA A 54 -14.69 6.35 1.38
N SER A 55 -14.08 5.93 2.48
CA SER A 55 -12.69 5.50 2.53
C SER A 55 -12.52 4.17 3.25
N TYR A 56 -11.42 3.48 2.92
CA TYR A 56 -10.87 2.37 3.68
C TYR A 56 -9.50 2.79 4.22
N SER A 57 -9.16 2.33 5.43
CA SER A 57 -7.85 2.57 6.02
C SER A 57 -7.41 1.34 6.82
N GLU A 58 -6.14 0.98 6.73
CA GLU A 58 -5.50 0.08 7.68
C GLU A 58 -4.11 0.53 8.09
N ALA A 59 -3.74 0.27 9.34
CA ALA A 59 -2.36 0.42 9.79
C ALA A 59 -1.46 -0.59 9.06
N TYR A 60 -0.22 -0.19 8.79
CA TYR A 60 0.73 -1.08 8.15
C TYR A 60 0.98 -2.33 8.98
N LYS A 61 1.04 -3.46 8.26
CA LYS A 61 1.29 -4.78 8.83
C LYS A 61 2.75 -5.13 8.66
N VAL A 62 3.36 -5.59 9.74
CA VAL A 62 4.69 -6.21 9.71
C VAL A 62 4.50 -7.71 9.55
N LEU A 63 4.89 -8.23 8.39
CA LEU A 63 4.73 -9.64 8.02
C LEU A 63 6.08 -10.34 8.01
N SER A 64 6.09 -11.64 8.28
CA SER A 64 7.34 -12.43 8.28
C SER A 64 7.90 -12.64 6.87
N SER A 65 7.05 -12.53 5.84
CA SER A 65 7.42 -12.57 4.43
C SER A 65 6.41 -11.82 3.58
N GLY A 66 6.88 -11.16 2.53
CA GLY A 66 6.02 -10.41 1.60
C GLY A 66 5.39 -9.15 2.20
N GLY A 67 4.43 -8.60 1.48
CA GLY A 67 3.66 -7.42 1.85
C GLY A 67 2.16 -7.67 1.86
N VAL A 68 1.40 -6.58 1.72
CA VAL A 68 -0.06 -6.56 1.61
C VAL A 68 -0.42 -6.02 0.23
N SER A 69 -1.41 -6.65 -0.41
CA SER A 69 -1.98 -6.22 -1.68
C SER A 69 -3.46 -5.90 -1.46
N LEU A 70 -3.80 -4.62 -1.58
CA LEU A 70 -5.18 -4.11 -1.53
C LEU A 70 -5.72 -4.11 -2.95
N LYS A 71 -6.42 -5.19 -3.32
CA LYS A 71 -6.94 -5.44 -4.66
C LYS A 71 -8.30 -4.75 -4.83
N LEU A 72 -8.45 -3.93 -5.88
CA LEU A 72 -9.57 -3.02 -6.07
C LEU A 72 -10.26 -3.25 -7.41
N SER A 73 -11.58 -3.41 -7.36
CA SER A 73 -12.45 -3.51 -8.55
C SER A 73 -13.68 -2.61 -8.41
N LYS A 74 -14.29 -2.24 -9.54
CA LYS A 74 -15.64 -1.65 -9.60
C LYS A 74 -16.75 -2.70 -9.73
N THR A 75 -16.38 -3.98 -9.78
CA THR A 75 -17.29 -5.13 -9.87
C THR A 75 -17.20 -5.99 -8.62
N THR A 76 -18.19 -6.84 -8.39
CA THR A 76 -18.24 -7.81 -7.28
C THR A 76 -17.25 -8.96 -7.44
N THR A 77 -16.41 -8.96 -8.48
CA THR A 77 -15.45 -10.03 -8.81
C THR A 77 -14.02 -9.55 -8.58
N PRO A 78 -13.11 -10.41 -8.09
CA PRO A 78 -11.73 -10.03 -7.79
C PRO A 78 -10.83 -9.90 -9.04
N LYS A 79 -11.42 -9.81 -10.24
CA LYS A 79 -10.78 -9.52 -11.53
C LYS A 79 -11.79 -8.86 -12.49
N PRO A 80 -11.36 -7.94 -13.37
CA PRO A 80 -10.03 -7.29 -13.39
C PRO A 80 -9.83 -6.39 -12.16
N ILE A 81 -8.58 -6.19 -11.74
CA ILE A 81 -8.24 -5.39 -10.55
C ILE A 81 -7.07 -4.45 -10.79
N THR A 82 -7.10 -3.31 -10.09
CA THR A 82 -5.92 -2.50 -9.78
C THR A 82 -5.54 -2.75 -8.33
N GLN A 83 -4.26 -2.77 -8.01
CA GLN A 83 -3.75 -3.09 -6.68
C GLN A 83 -3.01 -1.88 -6.11
N PHE A 84 -3.21 -1.62 -4.82
CA PHE A 84 -2.31 -0.80 -4.02
C PHE A 84 -1.54 -1.77 -3.10
N GLU A 85 -0.24 -1.85 -3.28
CA GLU A 85 0.61 -2.79 -2.56
C GLU A 85 1.54 -2.05 -1.60
N TYR A 86 1.81 -2.65 -0.44
CA TYR A 86 2.75 -2.10 0.53
C TYR A 86 3.51 -3.19 1.30
N THR A 87 4.75 -2.90 1.68
CA THR A 87 5.59 -3.78 2.50
C THR A 87 6.34 -2.96 3.55
N SER A 88 6.12 -3.25 4.84
CA SER A 88 6.92 -2.67 5.93
C SER A 88 8.17 -3.51 6.15
N ALA A 89 9.33 -3.06 5.68
CA ALA A 89 10.58 -3.79 5.79
C ALA A 89 11.80 -2.86 5.83
N GLY A 90 12.83 -3.26 6.60
CA GLY A 90 14.11 -2.54 6.65
C GLY A 90 14.02 -1.13 7.24
N GLY A 91 13.01 -0.83 8.05
CA GLY A 91 12.79 0.50 8.59
C GLY A 91 12.14 1.49 7.61
N PHE A 92 11.60 1.00 6.49
CA PHE A 92 10.87 1.78 5.50
C PHE A 92 9.47 1.19 5.27
N ILE A 93 8.58 2.02 4.76
CA ILE A 93 7.41 1.54 4.03
C ILE A 93 7.73 1.55 2.53
N TRP A 94 7.62 0.39 1.90
CA TRP A 94 7.65 0.24 0.46
C TRP A 94 6.23 0.22 -0.06
N TYR A 95 5.97 0.85 -1.20
CA TYR A 95 4.63 0.92 -1.75
C TYR A 95 4.64 1.11 -3.27
N ASP A 96 3.58 0.66 -3.91
CA ASP A 96 3.40 0.77 -5.35
C ASP A 96 1.93 0.60 -5.75
N GLY A 97 1.65 0.89 -7.01
CA GLY A 97 0.39 0.55 -7.65
C GLY A 97 0.64 -0.46 -8.77
N SER A 98 -0.32 -1.33 -9.01
CA SER A 98 -0.12 -2.49 -9.87
C SER A 98 -1.38 -2.83 -10.66
N ASN A 99 -1.26 -2.89 -11.98
CA ASN A 99 -2.28 -3.22 -12.96
C ASN A 99 -2.01 -4.57 -13.65
N VAL A 100 -1.06 -5.36 -13.15
CA VAL A 100 -0.65 -6.67 -13.70
C VAL A 100 -1.77 -7.71 -13.85
N ASP A 101 -2.87 -7.56 -13.11
CA ASP A 101 -4.07 -8.41 -13.14
C ASP A 101 -5.22 -7.78 -13.96
N CYS A 102 -4.91 -6.78 -14.80
CA CYS A 102 -5.78 -6.19 -15.82
C CYS A 102 -4.96 -5.76 -17.04
N THR A 103 -5.59 -5.29 -18.12
CA THR A 103 -4.89 -4.81 -19.32
C THR A 103 -5.60 -3.61 -19.92
N GLY A 104 -4.87 -2.50 -20.12
CA GLY A 104 -5.37 -1.30 -20.80
C GLY A 104 -6.72 -0.83 -20.26
N THR A 105 -7.70 -0.68 -21.16
CA THR A 105 -9.05 -0.17 -20.83
C THR A 105 -9.86 -1.09 -19.90
N ASP A 106 -9.45 -2.35 -19.70
CA ASP A 106 -10.13 -3.27 -18.78
C ASP A 106 -9.74 -3.00 -17.32
N CYS A 107 -8.71 -2.20 -17.07
CA CYS A 107 -8.33 -1.82 -15.70
C CYS A 107 -9.42 -0.94 -15.06
N PRO A 108 -9.87 -1.23 -13.81
CA PRO A 108 -11.07 -0.62 -13.24
C PRO A 108 -11.10 0.91 -13.17
N PHE A 109 -9.93 1.54 -13.14
CA PHE A 109 -9.77 2.99 -13.01
C PHE A 109 -9.07 3.63 -14.21
N TYR A 110 -8.90 2.91 -15.33
CA TYR A 110 -8.21 3.41 -16.52
C TYR A 110 -8.79 4.75 -16.99
N ASN A 111 -10.12 4.84 -17.11
CA ASN A 111 -10.82 6.02 -17.61
C ASN A 111 -10.99 7.16 -16.60
N ASP A 112 -10.69 6.92 -15.31
CA ASP A 112 -10.99 7.87 -14.24
C ASP A 112 -9.73 8.38 -13.53
N GLY A 113 -8.59 7.72 -13.74
CA GLY A 113 -7.32 8.07 -13.14
C GLY A 113 -7.21 7.72 -11.66
N ILE A 114 -5.97 7.77 -11.18
CA ILE A 114 -5.60 7.47 -9.80
C ILE A 114 -4.57 8.50 -9.35
N HIS A 115 -4.64 8.92 -8.10
CA HIS A 115 -3.58 9.70 -7.46
C HIS A 115 -3.13 9.01 -6.19
N MET A 116 -1.82 8.84 -6.03
CA MET A 116 -1.19 8.30 -4.84
C MET A 116 -0.29 9.38 -4.25
N GLU A 117 -0.55 9.76 -3.01
CA GLU A 117 0.24 10.76 -2.29
C GLU A 117 0.70 10.25 -0.93
N THR A 118 1.67 10.93 -0.37
CA THR A 118 2.25 10.61 0.93
C THR A 118 2.05 11.76 1.90
N SER A 119 1.87 11.47 3.20
CA SER A 119 1.82 12.52 4.23
C SER A 119 3.18 13.18 4.52
N VAL A 120 4.26 12.63 3.96
CA VAL A 120 5.62 13.13 4.10
C VAL A 120 6.08 13.71 2.77
N SER A 121 6.13 15.03 2.66
CA SER A 121 6.34 15.74 1.38
C SER A 121 7.64 15.41 0.63
N SER A 122 8.65 14.84 1.30
CA SER A 122 9.89 14.39 0.66
C SER A 122 9.75 13.04 -0.05
N CYS A 123 8.66 12.31 0.18
CA CYS A 123 8.42 11.01 -0.42
C CYS A 123 7.68 11.13 -1.76
N PRO A 124 7.96 10.22 -2.71
CA PRO A 124 7.44 10.34 -4.07
C PRO A 124 5.93 10.05 -4.16
N ASN A 125 5.22 10.89 -4.92
CA ASN A 125 3.82 10.70 -5.29
C ASN A 125 3.71 10.06 -6.68
N ARG A 126 2.54 9.48 -7.02
CA ARG A 126 2.24 8.97 -8.36
C ARG A 126 0.88 9.44 -8.83
N THR A 127 0.77 9.75 -10.12
CA THR A 127 -0.51 10.09 -10.75
C THR A 127 -0.65 9.29 -12.03
N CYS A 128 -1.77 8.58 -12.15
CA CYS A 128 -2.21 7.90 -13.35
C CYS A 128 -3.23 8.79 -14.05
N THR A 129 -2.89 9.32 -15.22
CA THR A 129 -3.79 10.18 -15.99
C THR A 129 -4.95 9.34 -16.57
N PRO A 130 -6.20 9.81 -16.46
CA PRO A 130 -7.34 9.15 -17.09
C PRO A 130 -7.13 8.88 -18.58
N GLY A 131 -7.52 7.70 -19.05
CA GLY A 131 -7.46 7.30 -20.46
C GLY A 131 -6.05 6.97 -20.96
N THR A 132 -5.09 6.76 -20.07
CA THR A 132 -3.72 6.39 -20.43
C THR A 132 -3.19 5.27 -19.54
N ASP A 133 -2.30 4.44 -20.10
CA ASP A 133 -1.60 3.44 -19.29
C ASP A 133 -0.78 4.14 -18.20
N CYS A 134 -0.89 3.63 -16.98
CA CYS A 134 -0.20 4.25 -15.85
C CYS A 134 1.26 3.79 -15.78
N ASN A 135 2.15 4.48 -16.47
CA ASN A 135 3.59 4.16 -16.48
C ASN A 135 4.25 4.15 -15.08
N GLY A 136 3.61 4.76 -14.07
CA GLY A 136 4.08 4.74 -12.69
C GLY A 136 3.65 3.51 -11.88
N PHE A 137 2.85 2.61 -12.45
CA PHE A 137 2.39 1.36 -11.86
C PHE A 137 2.98 0.17 -12.61
N TYR A 138 3.12 -0.97 -11.94
CA TYR A 138 3.42 -2.25 -12.58
C TYR A 138 2.35 -2.60 -13.62
N GLN A 139 2.74 -2.81 -14.86
CA GLN A 139 1.83 -3.23 -15.95
C GLN A 139 2.02 -4.69 -16.31
N LEU A 140 3.21 -5.26 -16.04
CA LEU A 140 3.54 -6.63 -16.38
C LEU A 140 4.06 -7.37 -15.16
N TYR A 141 4.10 -8.70 -15.24
CA TYR A 141 4.56 -9.49 -14.10
C TYR A 141 6.11 -9.45 -13.90
N ASN A 142 6.82 -8.70 -14.73
CA ASN A 142 8.27 -8.70 -14.78
C ASN A 142 8.84 -7.29 -14.97
N ASP A 143 8.06 -6.24 -14.72
CA ASP A 143 8.47 -4.86 -14.86
C ASP A 143 8.85 -4.24 -13.51
N ASP A 144 9.88 -4.81 -12.86
CA ASP A 144 10.31 -4.62 -11.46
C ASP A 144 10.91 -3.22 -11.07
N TRP A 145 10.38 -2.11 -11.60
CA TRP A 145 11.00 -0.77 -11.48
C TRP A 145 10.08 0.33 -10.92
N ASN A 146 8.87 0.00 -10.46
CA ASN A 146 7.88 0.99 -9.99
C ASN A 146 7.66 1.06 -8.48
N SER A 147 8.43 0.31 -7.68
CA SER A 147 8.42 0.40 -6.22
C SER A 147 8.92 1.75 -5.73
N LEU A 148 8.19 2.33 -4.78
CA LEU A 148 8.56 3.53 -4.05
C LEU A 148 8.87 3.19 -2.59
N SER A 149 9.50 4.13 -1.88
CA SER A 149 9.75 3.99 -0.45
C SER A 149 9.61 5.32 0.29
N CYS A 150 9.28 5.22 1.57
CA CYS A 150 9.16 6.36 2.48
C CYS A 150 9.47 5.94 3.92
N ALA A 151 9.52 6.92 4.82
CA ALA A 151 9.55 6.68 6.26
C ALA A 151 8.34 5.83 6.70
N PRO A 152 8.49 4.90 7.65
CA PRO A 152 7.42 3.97 8.04
C PRO A 152 6.29 4.65 8.82
N THR A 153 6.46 5.93 9.17
CA THR A 153 5.46 6.82 9.77
C THR A 153 4.62 7.56 8.74
N ALA A 154 4.97 7.49 7.45
CA ALA A 154 4.22 8.16 6.40
C ALA A 154 2.92 7.42 6.12
N ASP A 155 1.84 8.18 5.94
CA ASP A 155 0.60 7.66 5.41
C ASP A 155 0.67 7.69 3.89
N ILE A 156 0.22 6.62 3.25
CA ILE A 156 0.10 6.54 1.80
C ILE A 156 -1.39 6.53 1.46
N SER A 157 -1.81 7.53 0.69
CA SER A 157 -3.21 7.75 0.33
C SER A 157 -3.41 7.50 -1.16
N PHE A 158 -4.34 6.60 -1.48
CA PHE A 158 -4.68 6.15 -2.82
C PHE A 158 -6.08 6.64 -3.19
N TYR A 159 -6.14 7.69 -4.01
CA TYR A 159 -7.38 8.30 -4.48
C TYR A 159 -7.82 7.70 -5.80
N LEU A 160 -8.97 7.05 -5.77
CA LEU A 160 -9.61 6.44 -6.93
C LEU A 160 -10.46 7.45 -7.66
N CYS A 161 -10.54 7.35 -8.99
CA CYS A 161 -11.28 8.28 -9.83
C CYS A 161 -10.82 9.74 -9.66
N ALA A 162 -9.50 9.94 -9.69
CA ALA A 162 -8.85 11.24 -9.52
C ALA A 162 -8.74 11.99 -10.86
N THR A 163 -9.89 12.33 -11.46
CA THR A 163 -9.95 13.12 -12.69
C THR A 163 -9.51 14.55 -12.38
N THR A 164 -8.23 14.83 -12.60
CA THR A 164 -7.52 16.08 -12.27
C THR A 164 -7.23 16.26 -10.78
N SER A 165 -6.00 16.75 -10.52
CA SER A 165 -5.33 16.92 -9.23
C SER A 165 -6.03 17.89 -8.27
N SER A 166 -7.30 17.67 -7.96
CA SER A 166 -7.95 18.30 -6.82
C SER A 166 -7.54 17.54 -5.58
N ALA A 167 -6.72 18.21 -4.77
CA ALA A 167 -6.50 17.86 -3.37
C ALA A 167 -7.85 17.55 -2.68
N PRO A 168 -7.85 16.76 -1.59
CA PRO A 168 -9.08 16.38 -0.93
C PRO A 168 -9.90 17.64 -0.62
N ALA A 169 -11.11 17.74 -1.17
CA ALA A 169 -12.15 18.47 -0.46
C ALA A 169 -12.19 17.79 0.90
N ALA A 170 -11.76 18.52 1.94
CA ALA A 170 -11.71 18.03 3.31
C ALA A 170 -12.96 17.20 3.56
N ALA A 171 -12.78 15.89 3.73
CA ALA A 171 -13.83 15.03 4.21
C ALA A 171 -14.17 15.56 5.61
N ALA A 172 -15.18 16.42 5.65
CA ALA A 172 -15.86 16.80 6.87
C ALA A 172 -16.19 15.49 7.61
N PRO A 173 -15.94 15.40 8.93
CA PRO A 173 -16.18 14.19 9.66
C PRO A 173 -17.63 13.78 9.49
N ALA A 174 -17.84 12.55 9.01
CA ALA A 174 -19.13 11.88 9.08
C ALA A 174 -19.62 11.95 10.52
N ALA A 175 -20.87 12.40 10.67
CA ALA A 175 -21.52 12.75 11.92
C ALA A 175 -21.24 11.75 13.05
N ALA A 176 -20.68 12.25 14.15
CA ALA A 176 -20.67 11.55 15.43
C ALA A 176 -22.11 11.44 15.95
N ALA A 177 -22.53 10.23 16.30
CA ALA A 177 -23.68 10.00 17.16
C ALA A 177 -23.45 10.64 18.54
N PRO A 178 -24.50 11.07 19.26
CA PRO A 178 -24.35 11.89 20.45
C PRO A 178 -23.90 11.03 21.63
N VAL A 179 -22.70 11.29 22.16
CA VAL A 179 -22.33 10.86 23.51
C VAL A 179 -22.51 12.04 24.46
N VAL A 180 -23.25 11.73 25.51
CA VAL A 180 -23.77 12.62 26.54
C VAL A 180 -22.66 13.32 27.33
N SER A 181 -22.97 14.57 27.65
CA SER A 181 -22.20 15.52 28.46
C SER A 181 -21.95 15.00 29.89
N ALA A 182 -20.69 15.05 30.33
CA ALA A 182 -20.34 15.14 31.75
C ALA A 182 -19.09 16.04 31.89
N SER A 183 -19.27 17.08 32.73
CA SER A 183 -18.37 18.21 33.02
C SER A 183 -17.07 17.80 33.74
N PRO A 184 -15.98 18.61 33.73
CA PRO A 184 -14.67 18.19 34.18
C PRO A 184 -14.40 18.52 35.65
N ALA A 185 -13.65 17.65 36.34
CA ALA A 185 -12.96 17.99 37.57
C ALA A 185 -11.45 18.11 37.27
N ALA A 186 -10.93 19.30 37.53
CA ALA A 186 -9.54 19.65 37.37
C ALA A 186 -8.64 18.89 38.35
N VAL A 187 -7.49 18.40 37.87
CA VAL A 187 -6.32 18.14 38.71
C VAL A 187 -5.09 18.66 37.99
N SER A 188 -4.43 19.59 38.67
CA SER A 188 -3.21 20.26 38.27
C SER A 188 -2.03 19.33 38.53
N SER A 189 -1.19 19.08 37.52
CA SER A 189 0.11 18.46 37.71
C SER A 189 1.13 19.14 36.80
N VAL A 190 2.10 19.78 37.46
CA VAL A 190 3.23 20.50 36.90
C VAL A 190 4.16 19.52 36.20
N VAL A 191 4.46 19.73 34.91
CA VAL A 191 5.50 18.99 34.18
C VAL A 191 6.49 19.99 33.61
N ALA A 192 7.76 19.81 33.97
CA ALA A 192 8.90 20.60 33.53
C ALA A 192 9.24 20.37 32.04
N PRO A 193 9.86 21.33 31.33
CA PRO A 193 10.18 21.19 29.92
C PRO A 193 11.43 20.32 29.74
N VAL A 194 11.28 19.18 29.07
CA VAL A 194 12.42 18.41 28.55
C VAL A 194 12.57 18.78 27.07
N SER A 195 13.65 19.48 26.77
CA SER A 195 14.11 19.79 25.41
C SER A 195 14.63 18.51 24.77
N SER A 196 13.99 18.04 23.70
CA SER A 196 14.54 16.99 22.83
C SER A 196 14.62 17.50 21.40
N ALA A 197 15.85 17.65 20.94
CA ALA A 197 16.20 18.00 19.57
C ALA A 197 15.66 16.97 18.57
N ALA A 198 15.18 17.45 17.43
CA ALA A 198 14.73 16.63 16.31
C ALA A 198 15.92 15.86 15.69
N PRO A 199 15.78 14.56 15.35
CA PRO A 199 16.78 13.88 14.57
C PRO A 199 16.67 14.29 13.10
N THR A 200 17.80 14.69 12.52
CA THR A 200 17.98 14.87 11.09
C THR A 200 17.81 13.51 10.39
N VAL A 201 16.73 13.35 9.64
CA VAL A 201 16.50 12.17 8.78
C VAL A 201 17.32 12.35 7.49
N THR A 202 18.41 11.62 7.39
CA THR A 202 19.17 11.47 6.15
C THR A 202 18.35 10.62 5.18
N GLN A 203 18.09 11.15 3.98
CA GLN A 203 17.42 10.42 2.90
C GLN A 203 18.19 9.13 2.57
N GLY A 204 17.47 8.02 2.41
CA GLY A 204 18.03 6.77 1.90
C GLY A 204 18.54 6.94 0.46
N PRO A 205 19.49 6.10 0.01
CA PRO A 205 20.10 6.23 -1.30
C PRO A 205 19.06 6.05 -2.41
N VAL A 206 19.00 7.03 -3.32
CA VAL A 206 18.42 6.83 -4.66
C VAL A 206 19.37 5.90 -5.42
N VAL A 207 19.10 4.60 -5.39
CA VAL A 207 19.86 3.65 -6.20
C VAL A 207 19.43 3.84 -7.66
N LYS A 208 20.24 4.54 -8.44
CA LYS A 208 20.25 4.36 -9.89
C LYS A 208 20.79 2.98 -10.17
N MET A 209 19.96 2.08 -10.68
CA MET A 209 20.47 0.86 -11.32
C MET A 209 21.06 1.30 -12.67
N ASP A 210 22.38 1.22 -12.79
CA ASP A 210 23.06 1.38 -14.07
C ASP A 210 22.55 0.32 -15.07
N ALA A 211 22.36 0.77 -16.31
CA ALA A 211 21.79 0.01 -17.41
C ALA A 211 22.76 -1.09 -17.92
N PRO A 212 22.33 -1.97 -18.83
CA PRO A 212 22.28 -3.40 -18.61
C PRO A 212 23.50 -4.15 -19.16
N MET A 213 23.64 -5.38 -18.66
CA MET A 213 24.55 -6.40 -19.20
C MET A 213 24.31 -6.60 -20.71
N ALA A 214 25.40 -6.60 -21.48
CA ALA A 214 25.41 -6.68 -22.94
C ALA A 214 24.66 -7.90 -23.48
N ILE A 215 23.75 -7.67 -24.44
CA ILE A 215 23.11 -8.72 -25.23
C ILE A 215 23.94 -8.93 -26.50
N PRO A 216 24.44 -10.15 -26.81
CA PRO A 216 25.03 -10.42 -28.11
C PRO A 216 23.94 -10.37 -29.19
N THR A 217 24.13 -9.45 -30.13
CA THR A 217 23.33 -9.29 -31.34
C THR A 217 23.52 -10.48 -32.29
N THR A 218 22.52 -11.33 -32.40
CA THR A 218 22.33 -12.13 -33.62
C THR A 218 20.85 -12.12 -34.01
N PHE A 219 20.58 -11.41 -35.11
CA PHE A 219 19.31 -11.32 -35.78
C PHE A 219 18.78 -12.69 -36.22
N VAL A 220 17.52 -12.99 -35.90
CA VAL A 220 16.62 -13.70 -36.84
C VAL A 220 15.24 -13.06 -36.78
N LYS A 221 14.86 -12.40 -37.89
CA LYS A 221 13.47 -12.07 -38.20
C LYS A 221 12.66 -13.36 -38.25
N LYS A 222 11.68 -13.51 -37.34
CA LYS A 222 10.48 -14.31 -37.61
C LYS A 222 9.25 -13.55 -37.15
N LEU A 223 8.59 -12.96 -38.13
CA LEU A 223 7.19 -12.60 -38.09
C LEU A 223 6.41 -13.90 -37.84
N ALA A 224 5.73 -14.03 -36.69
CA ALA A 224 4.78 -15.11 -36.46
C ALA A 224 3.74 -14.68 -35.41
N VAL A 225 2.59 -14.23 -35.94
CA VAL A 225 1.22 -14.58 -35.54
C VAL A 225 0.83 -14.51 -34.05
N ARG A 226 -0.19 -13.67 -33.79
CA ARG A 226 -1.09 -13.71 -32.62
C ARG A 226 -1.68 -15.10 -32.43
N GLU A 227 -1.49 -15.70 -31.26
CA GLU A 227 -2.43 -16.66 -30.68
C GLU A 227 -2.69 -16.33 -29.20
N PRO A 228 -3.92 -16.53 -28.70
CA PRO A 228 -4.35 -16.07 -27.38
C PRO A 228 -3.96 -17.10 -26.32
N ALA A 229 -3.05 -16.75 -25.43
CA ALA A 229 -2.74 -17.59 -24.27
C ALA A 229 -3.81 -17.39 -23.18
N ILE A 230 -4.94 -18.08 -23.32
CA ILE A 230 -5.72 -18.53 -22.18
C ILE A 230 -4.89 -19.63 -21.51
N ALA A 231 -4.16 -19.29 -20.46
CA ALA A 231 -3.52 -20.26 -19.59
C ALA A 231 -3.78 -19.86 -18.14
N ALA A 232 -4.33 -20.80 -17.39
CA ALA A 232 -4.67 -20.69 -15.98
C ALA A 232 -3.53 -20.07 -15.17
N ARG A 233 -3.76 -18.85 -14.65
CA ARG A 233 -2.85 -18.19 -13.70
C ARG A 233 -3.38 -18.41 -12.29
N ASP A 234 -3.02 -19.57 -11.76
CA ASP A 234 -3.06 -19.86 -10.34
C ASP A 234 -1.81 -19.26 -9.66
N VAL A 235 -2.06 -18.65 -8.50
CA VAL A 235 -1.14 -17.94 -7.57
C VAL A 235 -0.23 -16.85 -8.16
N HIS A 236 -0.69 -15.61 -7.99
CA HIS A 236 0.04 -14.36 -8.27
C HIS A 236 1.31 -14.24 -7.38
N ASP A 237 2.46 -14.70 -7.89
CA ASP A 237 3.72 -14.88 -7.15
C ASP A 237 4.58 -13.60 -6.99
N HIS A 238 4.00 -12.41 -7.23
CA HIS A 238 4.72 -11.13 -7.11
C HIS A 238 5.16 -10.82 -5.68
N MET A 239 4.37 -11.21 -4.70
CA MET A 239 4.66 -10.92 -3.30
C MET A 239 5.94 -11.62 -2.80
N ARG A 240 6.37 -12.72 -3.45
CA ARG A 240 7.58 -13.46 -3.05
C ARG A 240 8.89 -12.77 -3.47
N ARG A 241 8.88 -11.94 -4.51
CA ARG A 241 10.14 -11.37 -5.05
C ARG A 241 10.66 -10.16 -4.28
N HIS A 242 9.86 -9.55 -3.41
CA HIS A 242 10.35 -8.55 -2.46
C HIS A 242 11.24 -9.13 -1.34
N ASN A 243 11.36 -10.46 -1.21
CA ASN A 243 12.30 -11.09 -0.26
C ASN A 243 13.78 -10.99 -0.68
N HIS A 244 14.09 -10.54 -1.91
CA HIS A 244 15.49 -10.39 -2.35
C HIS A 244 16.18 -9.12 -1.83
N MET A 245 15.50 -8.29 -1.03
CA MET A 245 16.07 -7.10 -0.37
C MET A 245 16.78 -7.41 0.96
N ARG A 246 16.97 -8.69 1.31
CA ARG A 246 17.82 -9.12 2.43
C ARG A 246 19.13 -9.68 1.91
N SER A 247 20.09 -8.80 1.59
CA SER A 247 21.52 -9.10 1.53
C SER A 247 22.30 -7.82 1.73
#